data_AF-F0R5G8-F1
#
_entry.id   AF-F0R5G8-F1
#
_cell.length_a   1.000
_cell.length_b   1.000
_cell.length_c   1.000
_cell.angle_alpha   90.00
_cell.angle_beta   90.00
_cell.angle_gamma   90.00
#
_symmetry.space_group_name_H-M   'P 1'
#
loop_
_entity.id
_entity.type
_entity.pdbx_description
1 polymer ?
#
loop_
_entity_poly.entity_id
_entity_poly.type
_entity_poly.pdbx_seq_one_letter_code
_entity_poly.pdbx_strand_id
1 'polypeptide(L)'
;MGKIYTRKILFVAAAMLLCILIAVLIRIFFSSRTVRMTLTPIEVEVGEPIYYADSTRRANSWLWEFGNGDVSHERNGQYVFKEPGRYQVRLQVDHSLEKKQIITVRKKTNTYGSDQLVKMKAPASAFQGEIVSFKGYGPSKEWRWQFGESGIVDSREQNPLYAYSEPGEYEVLLTTEDTQYPVRHTIKILSQYTENDSTDVLVIIGNDIREHLQAIVDGRPFNTHYNYILKKYLCGNPDIAVTVNNHKKNDFYSYCQGLKIIARKKTVIDEVFVDMGDDLNNECVMQLMVTQHERFSESKK
;
A
#
# COMPACT_ATOMS: atom_id res chain seq x y z
N MET A 1 45.93 -13.97 33.51
CA MET A 1 45.41 -13.78 32.14
C MET A 1 43.91 -13.39 32.05
N GLY A 2 43.09 -13.56 33.09
CA GLY A 2 41.64 -13.29 33.02
C GLY A 2 41.19 -11.82 32.89
N LYS A 3 41.86 -10.86 33.54
CA LYS A 3 41.44 -9.43 33.56
C LYS A 3 41.51 -8.72 32.20
N ILE A 4 42.38 -9.15 31.29
CA ILE A 4 42.55 -8.53 29.96
C ILE A 4 41.40 -8.96 29.03
N TYR A 5 40.95 -10.20 29.16
CA TYR A 5 39.85 -10.76 28.37
C TYR A 5 38.51 -10.08 28.72
N THR A 6 38.24 -9.88 30.01
CA THR A 6 37.03 -9.20 30.48
C THR A 6 36.95 -7.75 29.99
N ARG A 7 38.10 -7.06 29.95
CA ARG A 7 38.19 -5.66 29.51
C ARG A 7 37.98 -5.52 28.00
N LYS A 8 38.51 -6.45 27.20
CA LYS A 8 38.26 -6.51 25.74
C LYS A 8 36.79 -6.82 25.42
N ILE A 9 36.15 -7.73 26.15
CA ILE A 9 34.72 -8.04 25.99
C ILE A 9 33.86 -6.80 26.30
N LEU A 10 34.21 -6.04 27.34
CA LEU A 10 33.52 -4.80 27.71
C LEU A 10 33.63 -3.72 26.63
N PHE A 11 34.81 -3.58 25.99
CA PHE A 11 34.99 -2.67 24.86
C PHE A 11 34.17 -3.08 23.62
N VAL A 12 34.10 -4.37 23.31
CA VAL A 12 33.29 -4.87 22.18
C VAL A 12 31.79 -4.68 22.45
N ALA A 13 31.33 -4.95 23.67
CA ALA A 13 29.93 -4.72 24.07
C ALA A 13 29.56 -3.23 24.01
N ALA A 14 30.44 -2.34 24.47
CA ALA A 14 30.24 -0.90 24.39
C ALA A 14 30.22 -0.40 22.93
N ALA A 15 31.09 -0.94 22.06
CA ALA A 15 31.08 -0.62 20.63
C ALA A 15 29.80 -1.09 19.93
N MET A 16 29.29 -2.30 20.25
CA MET A 16 28.02 -2.78 19.72
C MET A 16 26.83 -1.93 20.18
N LEU A 17 26.78 -1.55 21.47
CA LEU A 17 25.76 -0.64 21.99
C LEU A 17 25.81 0.73 21.30
N LEU A 18 27.00 1.26 21.05
CA LEU A 18 27.18 2.51 20.31
C LEU A 18 26.69 2.38 18.85
N CYS A 19 27.00 1.28 18.15
CA CYS A 19 26.51 1.03 16.80
C CYS A 19 24.98 0.88 16.75
N ILE A 20 24.36 0.22 17.72
CA ILE A 20 22.90 0.12 17.84
C ILE A 20 22.30 1.50 18.08
N LEU A 21 22.89 2.30 18.97
CA LEU A 21 22.42 3.64 19.28
C LEU A 21 22.56 4.58 18.07
N ILE A 22 23.64 4.46 17.30
CA ILE A 22 23.83 5.15 16.02
C ILE A 22 22.80 4.67 15.00
N ALA A 23 22.54 3.37 14.85
CA ALA A 23 21.53 2.85 13.93
C ALA A 23 20.10 3.28 14.29
N VAL A 24 19.78 3.37 15.58
CA VAL A 24 18.51 3.92 16.08
C VAL A 24 18.42 5.41 15.80
N LEU A 25 19.49 6.18 16.04
CA LEU A 25 19.55 7.59 15.69
C LEU A 25 19.42 7.80 14.18
N ILE A 26 20.08 6.98 13.36
CA ILE A 26 19.94 6.98 11.90
C ILE A 26 18.48 6.66 11.54
N ARG A 27 17.84 5.63 12.07
CA ARG A 27 16.41 5.39 11.80
C ARG A 27 15.50 6.55 12.22
N ILE A 28 15.82 7.23 13.33
CA ILE A 28 15.06 8.40 13.80
C ILE A 28 15.28 9.62 12.89
N PHE A 29 16.51 9.85 12.43
CA PHE A 29 16.88 10.99 11.58
C PHE A 29 16.55 10.77 10.09
N PHE A 30 16.56 9.51 9.62
CA PHE A 30 16.30 9.11 8.23
C PHE A 30 14.88 8.55 8.01
N SER A 31 13.99 8.63 9.01
CA SER A 31 12.55 8.44 8.78
C SER A 31 12.03 9.61 7.94
N SER A 32 12.11 9.51 6.62
CA SER A 32 11.50 10.50 5.73
C SER A 32 10.00 10.54 6.01
N ARG A 33 9.50 11.75 6.26
CA ARG A 33 8.11 11.96 6.62
C ARG A 33 7.29 12.10 5.34
N THR A 34 6.42 11.13 5.07
CA THR A 34 5.58 11.12 3.87
C THR A 34 4.39 12.06 4.02
N VAL A 35 4.19 12.95 3.05
CA VAL A 35 3.03 13.85 3.00
C VAL A 35 1.76 13.07 2.64
N ARG A 36 0.75 13.12 3.52
CA ARG A 36 -0.55 12.46 3.35
C ARG A 36 -1.63 13.48 2.95
N MET A 37 -1.45 14.04 1.76
CA MET A 37 -2.38 14.93 1.07
C MET A 37 -3.57 14.15 0.49
N THR A 38 -4.78 14.68 0.67
CA THR A 38 -6.04 14.20 0.07
C THR A 38 -6.69 15.35 -0.69
N LEU A 39 -7.05 15.12 -1.95
CA LEU A 39 -7.93 15.98 -2.75
C LEU A 39 -9.04 15.15 -3.35
N THR A 40 -10.28 15.58 -3.14
CA THR A 40 -11.44 14.91 -3.74
C THR A 40 -12.58 15.91 -3.99
N PRO A 41 -13.29 15.83 -5.12
CA PRO A 41 -12.95 15.02 -6.29
C PRO A 41 -11.82 15.62 -7.12
N ILE A 42 -11.13 14.79 -7.90
CA ILE A 42 -10.06 15.22 -8.81
C ILE A 42 -10.59 15.81 -10.14
N GLU A 43 -11.89 15.67 -10.40
CA GLU A 43 -12.58 16.22 -11.55
C GLU A 43 -13.90 16.89 -11.14
N VAL A 44 -13.96 18.21 -11.31
CA VAL A 44 -15.12 19.06 -10.95
C VAL A 44 -15.59 19.89 -12.14
N GLU A 45 -16.79 20.41 -12.07
CA GLU A 45 -17.26 21.49 -12.94
C GLU A 45 -17.07 22.86 -12.28
N VAL A 46 -17.00 23.92 -13.07
CA VAL A 46 -16.91 25.29 -12.54
C VAL A 46 -18.05 25.56 -11.55
N GLY A 47 -17.68 26.02 -10.35
CA GLY A 47 -18.62 26.29 -9.26
C GLY A 47 -18.85 25.12 -8.30
N GLU A 48 -18.36 23.91 -8.60
CA GLU A 48 -18.35 22.80 -7.64
C GLU A 48 -17.13 22.90 -6.71
N PRO A 49 -17.28 22.58 -5.41
CA PRO A 49 -16.15 22.54 -4.50
C PRO A 49 -15.31 21.27 -4.69
N ILE A 50 -14.00 21.42 -4.54
CA ILE A 50 -13.12 20.33 -4.10
C ILE A 50 -12.91 20.41 -2.60
N TYR A 51 -12.66 19.27 -1.98
CA TYR A 51 -12.25 19.15 -0.58
C TYR A 51 -10.78 18.79 -0.53
N TYR A 52 -10.04 19.52 0.31
CA TYR A 52 -8.63 19.29 0.54
C TYR A 52 -8.40 18.98 2.02
N ALA A 53 -7.48 18.06 2.30
CA ALA A 53 -7.10 17.72 3.66
C ALA A 53 -5.69 17.12 3.73
N ASP A 54 -5.04 17.32 4.87
CA ASP A 54 -3.77 16.69 5.20
C ASP A 54 -3.83 15.84 6.48
N SER A 55 -3.28 14.63 6.41
CA SER A 55 -3.14 13.70 7.53
C SER A 55 -1.67 13.39 7.85
N THR A 56 -0.75 14.27 7.44
CA THR A 56 0.68 14.09 7.67
C THR A 56 0.98 14.09 9.18
N ARG A 57 1.60 13.02 9.67
CA ARG A 57 1.90 12.84 11.10
C ARG A 57 2.86 13.91 11.62
N ARG A 58 2.53 14.60 12.73
CA ARG A 58 3.35 15.68 13.35
C ARG A 58 3.50 16.94 12.48
N ALA A 59 2.51 17.26 11.64
CA ALA A 59 2.47 18.53 10.88
C ALA A 59 2.12 19.72 11.76
N ASN A 60 2.82 20.83 11.57
CA ASN A 60 2.62 22.07 12.31
C ASN A 60 2.23 23.24 11.40
N SER A 61 2.64 23.23 10.12
CA SER A 61 2.22 24.23 9.14
C SER A 61 1.83 23.64 7.79
N TRP A 62 0.86 24.28 7.14
CA TRP A 62 0.34 23.94 5.81
C TRP A 62 0.35 25.18 4.93
N LEU A 63 0.68 24.97 3.66
CA LEU A 63 0.45 25.93 2.58
C LEU A 63 -0.09 25.15 1.39
N TRP A 64 -1.35 25.40 1.07
CA TRP A 64 -2.00 24.94 -0.14
C TRP A 64 -1.87 26.02 -1.21
N GLU A 65 -1.42 25.65 -2.39
CA GLU A 65 -1.40 26.50 -3.58
C GLU A 65 -2.32 25.84 -4.61
N PHE A 66 -3.40 26.50 -5.02
CA PHE A 66 -4.41 25.89 -5.89
C PHE A 66 -4.06 25.94 -7.38
N GLY A 67 -2.88 26.47 -7.73
CA GLY A 67 -2.38 26.52 -9.11
C GLY A 67 -2.95 27.67 -9.95
N ASN A 68 -3.83 28.49 -9.40
CA ASN A 68 -4.38 29.71 -10.01
C ASN A 68 -3.95 31.01 -9.28
N GLY A 69 -3.02 30.91 -8.33
CA GLY A 69 -2.56 32.02 -7.49
C GLY A 69 -3.23 32.10 -6.12
N ASP A 70 -4.36 31.41 -5.92
CA ASP A 70 -5.00 31.35 -4.61
C ASP A 70 -4.27 30.38 -3.67
N VAL A 71 -4.30 30.68 -2.38
CA VAL A 71 -3.63 29.89 -1.33
C VAL A 71 -4.52 29.68 -0.10
N SER A 72 -4.20 28.66 0.69
CA SER A 72 -4.78 28.42 2.02
C SER A 72 -3.74 27.92 3.01
N HIS A 73 -3.88 28.31 4.28
CA HIS A 73 -3.03 27.85 5.39
C HIS A 73 -3.74 26.87 6.32
N GLU A 74 -4.97 26.49 5.99
CA GLU A 74 -5.75 25.56 6.79
C GLU A 74 -5.32 24.11 6.52
N ARG A 75 -5.44 23.26 7.55
CA ARG A 75 -5.13 21.83 7.42
C ARG A 75 -6.08 21.10 6.47
N ASN A 76 -7.34 21.52 6.44
CA ASN A 76 -8.38 21.00 5.57
C ASN A 76 -9.39 22.11 5.25
N GLY A 77 -10.19 21.92 4.20
CA GLY A 77 -11.23 22.85 3.81
C GLY A 77 -11.85 22.49 2.46
N GLN A 78 -12.61 23.43 1.93
CA GLN A 78 -13.19 23.34 0.58
C GLN A 78 -12.73 24.53 -0.27
N TYR A 79 -12.58 24.30 -1.58
CA TYR A 79 -12.16 25.33 -2.52
C TYR A 79 -12.92 25.20 -3.84
N VAL A 80 -13.30 26.34 -4.45
CA VAL A 80 -14.11 26.38 -5.67
C VAL A 80 -13.35 27.13 -6.76
N PHE A 81 -13.12 26.45 -7.88
CA PHE A 81 -12.51 27.07 -9.07
C PHE A 81 -13.56 27.86 -9.87
N LYS A 82 -13.18 29.09 -10.25
CA LYS A 82 -14.04 30.02 -11.01
C LYS A 82 -13.95 29.83 -12.52
N GLU A 83 -12.86 29.24 -13.00
CA GLU A 83 -12.58 29.06 -14.42
C GLU A 83 -12.30 27.59 -14.74
N PRO A 84 -12.64 27.12 -15.95
CA PRO A 84 -12.30 25.78 -16.39
C PRO A 84 -10.79 25.70 -16.69
N GLY A 85 -10.17 24.57 -16.38
CA GLY A 85 -8.74 24.37 -16.57
C GLY A 85 -8.21 23.13 -15.87
N ARG A 86 -6.91 22.85 -16.06
CA ARG A 86 -6.17 21.86 -15.27
C ARG A 86 -5.29 22.59 -14.28
N TYR A 87 -5.57 22.42 -13.00
CA TYR A 87 -4.88 23.10 -11.91
C TYR A 87 -3.98 22.11 -11.18
N GLN A 88 -2.70 22.42 -11.06
CA GLN A 88 -1.79 21.63 -10.24
C GLN A 88 -1.82 22.18 -8.81
N VAL A 89 -2.59 21.52 -7.95
CA VAL A 89 -2.67 21.85 -6.53
C VAL A 89 -1.44 21.30 -5.82
N ARG A 90 -0.76 22.14 -5.06
CA ARG A 90 0.43 21.79 -4.28
C ARG A 90 0.15 21.98 -2.79
N LEU A 91 0.49 20.98 -1.99
CA LEU A 91 0.58 21.09 -0.55
C LEU A 91 2.05 21.15 -0.15
N GLN A 92 2.44 22.18 0.58
CA GLN A 92 3.69 22.26 1.32
C GLN A 92 3.41 22.11 2.82
N VAL A 93 4.12 21.20 3.48
CA VAL A 93 4.04 20.94 4.92
C VAL A 93 5.37 21.27 5.56
N ASP A 94 5.34 22.01 6.69
CA ASP A 94 6.52 22.40 7.47
C ASP A 94 7.65 23.00 6.60
N HIS A 95 7.27 23.80 5.60
CA HIS A 95 8.13 24.55 4.67
C HIS A 95 9.11 23.71 3.81
N SER A 96 9.06 22.38 3.90
CA SER A 96 10.10 21.51 3.31
C SER A 96 9.53 20.31 2.57
N LEU A 97 8.42 19.74 3.04
CA LEU A 97 7.79 18.59 2.43
C LEU A 97 6.75 19.05 1.42
N GLU A 98 6.73 18.47 0.23
CA GLU A 98 5.74 18.81 -0.78
C GLU A 98 5.06 17.61 -1.41
N LYS A 99 3.79 17.79 -1.79
CA LYS A 99 3.05 16.86 -2.64
C LYS A 99 2.19 17.66 -3.62
N LYS A 100 2.03 17.16 -4.84
CA LYS A 100 1.31 17.80 -5.94
C LYS A 100 0.29 16.84 -6.52
N GLN A 101 -0.85 17.38 -6.93
CA GLN A 101 -1.90 16.61 -7.61
C GLN A 101 -2.66 17.52 -8.58
N ILE A 102 -3.06 16.97 -9.72
CA ILE A 102 -3.80 17.71 -10.74
C ILE A 102 -5.30 17.58 -10.50
N ILE A 103 -5.98 18.72 -10.51
CA ILE A 103 -7.45 18.84 -10.52
C ILE A 103 -7.88 19.31 -11.90
N THR A 104 -8.89 18.66 -12.46
CA THR A 104 -9.48 19.05 -13.75
C THR A 104 -10.82 19.72 -13.51
N VAL A 105 -10.94 20.99 -13.90
CA VAL A 105 -12.16 21.78 -13.80
C VAL A 105 -12.75 21.93 -15.19
N ARG A 106 -13.93 21.34 -15.41
CA ARG A 106 -14.65 21.40 -16.68
C ARG A 106 -15.58 22.60 -16.68
N LYS A 107 -15.84 23.14 -17.87
CA LYS A 107 -16.85 24.18 -18.03
C LYS A 107 -18.22 23.61 -17.64
N LYS A 108 -18.97 24.34 -16.84
CA LYS A 108 -20.36 24.00 -16.51
C LYS A 108 -21.18 23.96 -17.80
N THR A 109 -21.64 22.80 -18.21
CA THR A 109 -22.57 22.67 -19.33
C THR A 109 -23.99 22.79 -18.79
N ASN A 110 -24.44 24.03 -18.58
CA ASN A 110 -25.83 24.32 -18.24
C ASN A 110 -26.71 24.23 -19.50
N THR A 111 -26.86 23.04 -20.06
CA THR A 111 -27.77 22.84 -21.20
C THR A 111 -28.42 21.48 -21.13
N TYR A 112 -29.01 21.17 -19.97
CA TYR A 112 -30.06 20.18 -19.91
C TYR A 112 -31.30 20.84 -20.53
N GLY A 113 -31.55 20.55 -21.81
CA GLY A 113 -32.85 20.83 -22.41
C GLY A 113 -33.94 20.01 -21.68
N SER A 114 -35.19 20.45 -21.75
CA SER A 114 -36.33 19.76 -21.11
C SER A 114 -36.50 18.30 -21.55
N ASP A 115 -35.93 17.91 -22.68
CA ASP A 115 -35.96 16.54 -23.24
C ASP A 115 -34.80 15.64 -22.76
N GLN A 116 -33.88 16.16 -21.94
CA GLN A 116 -32.70 15.38 -21.56
C GLN A 116 -33.00 14.49 -20.35
N LEU A 117 -33.02 13.18 -20.60
CA LEU A 117 -33.21 12.16 -19.55
C LEU A 117 -32.20 12.29 -18.41
N VAL A 118 -32.64 11.95 -17.20
CA VAL A 118 -31.76 11.83 -16.03
C VAL A 118 -30.65 10.82 -16.31
N LYS A 119 -29.41 11.21 -16.01
CA LYS A 119 -28.22 10.37 -16.11
C LYS A 119 -27.40 10.50 -14.86
N MET A 120 -26.57 9.50 -14.60
CA MET A 120 -25.50 9.63 -13.63
C MET A 120 -24.14 9.34 -14.26
N LYS A 121 -23.10 9.85 -13.61
CA LYS A 121 -21.71 9.50 -13.89
C LYS A 121 -21.02 9.16 -12.59
N ALA A 122 -20.34 8.02 -12.60
CA ALA A 122 -19.56 7.50 -11.48
C ALA A 122 -18.38 6.67 -12.04
N PRO A 123 -17.28 6.51 -11.30
CA PRO A 123 -16.21 5.61 -11.70
C PRO A 123 -16.67 4.16 -11.67
N ALA A 124 -16.05 3.32 -12.52
CA ALA A 124 -16.33 1.88 -12.56
C ALA A 124 -15.73 1.12 -11.37
N SER A 125 -14.71 1.69 -10.72
CA SER A 125 -14.04 1.11 -9.56
C SER A 125 -13.48 2.17 -8.63
N ALA A 126 -13.33 1.83 -7.35
CA ALA A 126 -12.65 2.63 -6.34
C ALA A 126 -11.99 1.71 -5.29
N PHE A 127 -11.17 2.25 -4.40
CA PHE A 127 -10.67 1.51 -3.25
C PHE A 127 -11.60 1.64 -2.03
N GLN A 128 -11.58 0.63 -1.16
CA GLN A 128 -12.22 0.68 0.14
C GLN A 128 -11.76 1.92 0.93
N GLY A 129 -12.71 2.63 1.52
CA GLY A 129 -12.45 3.87 2.27
C GLY A 129 -12.09 5.08 1.39
N GLU A 130 -11.99 4.93 0.07
CA GLU A 130 -11.81 6.05 -0.84
C GLU A 130 -13.11 6.83 -1.00
N ILE A 131 -13.02 8.17 -0.96
CA ILE A 131 -14.17 9.06 -1.19
C ILE A 131 -14.42 9.14 -2.70
N VAL A 132 -15.51 8.52 -3.14
CA VAL A 132 -15.99 8.51 -4.52
C VAL A 132 -16.96 9.65 -4.76
N SER A 133 -16.80 10.35 -5.89
CA SER A 133 -17.75 11.37 -6.33
C SER A 133 -18.70 10.82 -7.37
N PHE A 134 -20.00 10.99 -7.10
CA PHE A 134 -21.10 10.67 -7.99
C PHE A 134 -21.67 11.95 -8.55
N LYS A 135 -22.05 11.95 -9.83
CA LYS A 135 -22.65 13.11 -10.48
C LYS A 135 -24.00 12.79 -11.07
N GLY A 136 -24.99 13.62 -10.75
CA GLY A 136 -26.33 13.59 -11.29
C GLY A 136 -26.52 14.63 -12.38
N TYR A 137 -27.13 14.22 -13.49
CA TYR A 137 -27.38 15.05 -14.66
C TYR A 137 -28.84 14.96 -15.08
N GLY A 138 -29.42 16.07 -15.55
CA GLY A 138 -30.81 16.15 -15.99
C GLY A 138 -31.64 17.22 -15.24
N PRO A 139 -32.85 17.53 -15.74
CA PRO A 139 -33.70 18.58 -15.21
C PRO A 139 -34.49 18.10 -13.98
N SER A 140 -33.81 17.77 -12.89
CA SER A 140 -34.45 17.24 -11.67
C SER A 140 -34.30 18.20 -10.49
N LYS A 141 -35.33 18.30 -9.65
CA LYS A 141 -35.33 19.04 -8.38
C LYS A 141 -35.00 18.14 -7.20
N GLU A 142 -35.33 16.86 -7.27
CA GLU A 142 -34.98 15.87 -6.25
C GLU A 142 -33.98 14.84 -6.78
N TRP A 143 -33.09 14.40 -5.90
CA TRP A 143 -32.12 13.33 -6.14
C TRP A 143 -32.22 12.36 -4.97
N ARG A 144 -32.23 11.05 -5.24
CA ARG A 144 -32.25 10.00 -4.23
C ARG A 144 -31.27 8.92 -4.62
N TRP A 145 -30.13 8.93 -3.95
CA TRP A 145 -29.04 7.99 -4.18
C TRP A 145 -29.12 6.84 -3.19
N GLN A 146 -28.98 5.62 -3.69
CA GLN A 146 -28.75 4.41 -2.90
C GLN A 146 -27.44 3.81 -3.40
N PHE A 147 -26.45 3.64 -2.55
CA PHE A 147 -25.13 3.15 -2.93
C PHE A 147 -24.99 1.63 -2.82
N GLY A 148 -26.01 0.96 -2.27
CA GLY A 148 -26.13 -0.50 -2.29
C GLY A 148 -25.55 -1.23 -1.08
N GLU A 149 -24.89 -0.54 -0.14
CA GLU A 149 -24.44 -1.16 1.14
C GLU A 149 -25.61 -1.41 2.10
N SER A 150 -26.55 -0.46 2.17
CA SER A 150 -27.61 -0.42 3.18
C SER A 150 -29.00 -0.75 2.63
N GLY A 151 -29.17 -0.66 1.30
CA GLY A 151 -30.47 -0.77 0.63
C GLY A 151 -31.43 0.41 0.91
N ILE A 152 -30.94 1.51 1.49
CA ILE A 152 -31.74 2.72 1.76
C ILE A 152 -31.22 3.92 0.95
N VAL A 153 -31.93 5.05 1.02
CA VAL A 153 -31.47 6.31 0.44
C VAL A 153 -30.39 6.92 1.33
N ASP A 154 -29.17 6.96 0.82
CA ASP A 154 -27.97 7.44 1.51
C ASP A 154 -27.74 8.94 1.31
N SER A 155 -28.16 9.51 0.16
CA SER A 155 -28.02 10.96 -0.11
C SER A 155 -29.14 11.55 -0.96
N ARG A 156 -29.36 12.86 -0.75
CA ARG A 156 -30.30 13.69 -1.52
C ARG A 156 -29.65 14.84 -2.29
N GLU A 157 -28.32 14.89 -2.30
CA GLU A 157 -27.57 15.88 -3.07
C GLU A 157 -27.51 15.47 -4.54
N GLN A 158 -27.39 16.45 -5.45
CA GLN A 158 -27.22 16.15 -6.88
C GLN A 158 -25.87 15.45 -7.15
N ASN A 159 -24.80 15.91 -6.50
CA ASN A 159 -23.44 15.42 -6.71
C ASN A 159 -22.83 14.95 -5.37
N PRO A 160 -23.30 13.82 -4.82
CA PRO A 160 -22.86 13.37 -3.51
C PRO A 160 -21.45 12.76 -3.54
N LEU A 161 -20.81 12.81 -2.38
CA LEU A 161 -19.61 12.05 -2.08
C LEU A 161 -19.96 10.85 -1.20
N TYR A 162 -19.37 9.69 -1.49
CA TYR A 162 -19.62 8.47 -0.72
C TYR A 162 -18.39 7.57 -0.69
N ALA A 163 -18.17 6.86 0.42
CA ALA A 163 -17.03 5.96 0.60
C ALA A 163 -17.54 4.60 1.10
N TYR A 164 -17.13 3.53 0.41
CA TYR A 164 -17.54 2.17 0.73
C TYR A 164 -16.66 1.59 1.83
N SER A 165 -17.30 0.94 2.80
CA SER A 165 -16.64 0.41 3.99
C SER A 165 -16.04 -0.98 3.76
N GLU A 166 -16.59 -1.76 2.84
CA GLU A 166 -16.15 -3.11 2.50
C GLU A 166 -15.83 -3.26 1.00
N PRO A 167 -14.88 -4.13 0.63
CA PRO A 167 -14.66 -4.47 -0.77
C PRO A 167 -15.82 -5.32 -1.31
N GLY A 168 -16.14 -5.15 -2.58
CA GLY A 168 -17.28 -5.83 -3.20
C GLY A 168 -17.73 -5.20 -4.51
N GLU A 169 -18.77 -5.75 -5.11
CA GLU A 169 -19.46 -5.13 -6.24
C GLU A 169 -20.80 -4.59 -5.77
N TYR A 170 -21.03 -3.30 -5.97
CA TYR A 170 -22.21 -2.59 -5.49
C TYR A 170 -23.00 -2.03 -6.67
N GLU A 171 -24.33 -2.07 -6.54
CA GLU A 171 -25.25 -1.45 -7.47
C GLU A 171 -25.72 -0.11 -6.90
N VAL A 172 -25.33 0.97 -7.58
CA VAL A 172 -25.75 2.34 -7.29
C VAL A 172 -27.03 2.64 -8.04
N LEU A 173 -28.04 3.12 -7.30
CA LEU A 173 -29.34 3.50 -7.82
C LEU A 173 -29.54 4.99 -7.64
N LEU A 174 -29.88 5.67 -8.74
CA LEU A 174 -30.35 7.05 -8.72
C LEU A 174 -31.83 7.09 -9.10
N THR A 175 -32.66 7.59 -8.19
CA THR A 175 -34.08 7.86 -8.42
C THR A 175 -34.34 9.36 -8.30
N THR A 176 -35.20 9.89 -9.16
CA THR A 176 -35.71 11.26 -9.11
C THR A 176 -37.24 11.27 -9.20
N GLU A 177 -37.86 12.45 -9.13
CA GLU A 177 -39.30 12.62 -9.31
C GLU A 177 -39.78 12.25 -10.72
N ASP A 178 -38.91 12.37 -11.72
CA ASP A 178 -39.24 12.17 -13.14
C ASP A 178 -38.91 10.75 -13.63
N THR A 179 -38.19 9.96 -12.83
CA THR A 179 -37.81 8.59 -13.23
C THR A 179 -38.86 7.56 -12.80
N GLN A 180 -39.43 6.82 -13.76
CA GLN A 180 -40.28 5.65 -13.47
C GLN A 180 -39.50 4.48 -12.85
N TYR A 181 -38.23 4.31 -13.24
CA TYR A 181 -37.31 3.29 -12.73
C TYR A 181 -35.95 3.94 -12.42
N PRO A 182 -35.21 3.44 -11.40
CA PRO A 182 -33.92 4.01 -11.05
C PRO A 182 -32.91 3.85 -12.18
N VAL A 183 -32.08 4.87 -12.38
CA VAL A 183 -30.86 4.76 -13.18
C VAL A 183 -29.86 3.91 -12.38
N ARG A 184 -29.20 2.94 -13.03
CA ARG A 184 -28.34 1.93 -12.40
C ARG A 184 -26.89 2.06 -12.85
N HIS A 185 -25.95 1.87 -11.92
CA HIS A 185 -24.51 1.86 -12.18
C HIS A 185 -23.85 0.84 -11.25
N THR A 186 -22.98 0.01 -11.80
CA THR A 186 -22.22 -0.95 -10.99
C THR A 186 -20.83 -0.38 -10.72
N ILE A 187 -20.43 -0.36 -9.45
CA ILE A 187 -19.10 0.02 -9.02
C ILE A 187 -18.41 -1.14 -8.29
N LYS A 188 -17.14 -1.36 -8.62
CA LYS A 188 -16.30 -2.37 -7.97
C LYS A 188 -15.37 -1.74 -6.95
N ILE A 189 -15.52 -2.11 -5.69
CA ILE A 189 -14.70 -1.65 -4.58
C ILE A 189 -13.60 -2.67 -4.30
N LEU A 190 -12.36 -2.23 -4.52
CA LEU A 190 -11.16 -3.01 -4.32
C LEU A 190 -10.67 -2.82 -2.87
N SER A 191 -10.11 -3.88 -2.28
CA SER A 191 -9.47 -3.76 -0.97
C SER A 191 -8.32 -2.75 -1.02
N GLN A 192 -8.24 -1.84 -0.04
CA GLN A 192 -7.08 -0.97 0.12
C GLN A 192 -5.95 -1.79 0.74
N TYR A 193 -4.98 -2.25 -0.07
CA TYR A 193 -3.79 -2.89 0.48
C TYR A 193 -3.02 -1.84 1.29
N THR A 194 -3.02 -1.98 2.62
CA THR A 194 -2.10 -1.25 3.50
C THR A 194 -0.66 -1.61 3.15
N GLU A 195 0.23 -0.62 3.11
CA GLU A 195 1.70 -0.72 2.93
C GLU A 195 2.37 -1.60 4.01
N ASN A 196 2.06 -2.88 4.04
CA ASN A 196 2.87 -3.92 4.66
C ASN A 196 3.04 -5.13 3.73
N ASP A 197 2.75 -4.93 2.44
CA ASP A 197 2.83 -5.95 1.40
C ASP A 197 3.67 -5.39 0.26
N SER A 198 4.98 -5.64 0.32
CA SER A 198 5.88 -5.28 -0.78
C SER A 198 5.46 -6.05 -2.03
N THR A 199 4.92 -5.35 -3.03
CA THR A 199 4.76 -5.82 -4.42
C THR A 199 6.10 -6.05 -5.15
N ASP A 200 7.22 -6.09 -4.42
CA ASP A 200 8.49 -6.51 -4.99
C ASP A 200 8.37 -7.99 -5.35
N VAL A 201 8.49 -8.28 -6.65
CA VAL A 201 8.54 -9.65 -7.20
C VAL A 201 9.52 -10.51 -6.38
N LEU A 202 10.62 -9.92 -5.92
CA LEU A 202 11.62 -10.56 -5.05
C LEU A 202 11.07 -10.99 -3.68
N VAL A 203 10.17 -10.21 -3.07
CA VAL A 203 9.53 -10.55 -1.78
C VAL A 203 8.52 -11.67 -1.96
N ILE A 204 7.75 -11.67 -3.05
CA ILE A 204 6.83 -12.78 -3.38
C ILE A 204 7.61 -14.08 -3.58
N ILE A 205 8.71 -14.03 -4.33
CA ILE A 205 9.59 -15.18 -4.55
C ILE A 205 10.20 -15.64 -3.22
N GLY A 206 10.71 -14.69 -2.41
CA GLY A 206 11.26 -14.98 -1.08
C GLY A 206 10.25 -15.69 -0.18
N ASN A 207 8.99 -15.22 -0.15
CA ASN A 207 7.93 -15.83 0.65
C ASN A 207 7.57 -17.25 0.20
N ASP A 208 7.46 -17.52 -1.11
CA ASP A 208 7.19 -18.88 -1.61
C ASP A 208 8.35 -19.83 -1.28
N ILE A 209 9.60 -19.38 -1.45
CA ILE A 209 10.79 -20.16 -1.09
C ILE A 209 10.81 -20.42 0.42
N ARG A 210 10.52 -19.41 1.26
CA ARG A 210 10.45 -19.53 2.72
C ARG A 210 9.47 -20.62 3.13
N GLU A 211 8.27 -20.66 2.55
CA GLU A 211 7.26 -21.69 2.87
C GLU A 211 7.72 -23.10 2.50
N HIS A 212 8.37 -23.25 1.37
CA HIS A 212 8.91 -24.54 0.92
C HIS A 212 10.09 -25.00 1.79
N LEU A 213 10.96 -24.09 2.22
CA LEU A 213 12.04 -24.38 3.17
C LEU A 213 11.47 -24.76 4.55
N GLN A 214 10.46 -24.03 5.04
CA GLN A 214 9.78 -24.36 6.29
C GLN A 214 9.11 -25.73 6.21
N ALA A 215 8.49 -26.07 5.08
CA ALA A 215 7.91 -27.39 4.87
C ALA A 215 8.94 -28.53 4.96
N ILE A 216 10.18 -28.31 4.49
CA ILE A 216 11.29 -29.27 4.66
C ILE A 216 11.64 -29.42 6.15
N VAL A 217 11.71 -28.31 6.89
CA VAL A 217 11.95 -28.34 8.34
C VAL A 217 10.83 -29.05 9.09
N ASP A 218 9.58 -28.86 8.67
CA ASP A 218 8.39 -29.49 9.25
C ASP A 218 8.26 -30.98 8.90
N GLY A 219 9.21 -31.55 8.14
CA GLY A 219 9.27 -32.97 7.80
C GLY A 219 8.38 -33.39 6.62
N ARG A 220 7.88 -32.43 5.82
CA ARG A 220 7.19 -32.75 4.57
C ARG A 220 8.16 -33.37 3.54
N PRO A 221 7.66 -34.06 2.49
CA PRO A 221 8.52 -34.76 1.54
C PRO A 221 9.61 -33.86 0.91
N PHE A 222 10.86 -34.15 1.26
CA PHE A 222 12.03 -33.36 0.87
C PHE A 222 12.09 -33.08 -0.64
N ASN A 223 12.01 -34.13 -1.46
CA ASN A 223 12.16 -34.02 -2.92
C ASN A 223 11.08 -33.13 -3.54
N THR A 224 9.87 -33.08 -2.99
CA THR A 224 8.78 -32.25 -3.51
C THR A 224 9.12 -30.77 -3.38
N HIS A 225 9.51 -30.34 -2.18
CA HIS A 225 9.79 -28.93 -1.91
C HIS A 225 11.14 -28.48 -2.46
N TYR A 226 12.17 -29.33 -2.38
CA TYR A 226 13.49 -29.07 -2.95
C TYR A 226 13.42 -28.88 -4.47
N ASN A 227 12.82 -29.84 -5.21
CA ASN A 227 12.76 -29.78 -6.67
C ASN A 227 11.85 -28.64 -7.16
N TYR A 228 10.84 -28.26 -6.38
CA TYR A 228 10.01 -27.10 -6.69
C TYR A 228 10.84 -25.81 -6.74
N ILE A 229 11.58 -25.52 -5.67
CA ILE A 229 12.42 -24.31 -5.61
C ILE A 229 13.50 -24.37 -6.70
N LEU A 230 14.16 -25.52 -6.85
CA LEU A 230 15.24 -25.73 -7.82
C LEU A 230 14.80 -25.44 -9.26
N LYS A 231 13.63 -25.96 -9.66
CA LYS A 231 13.11 -25.81 -11.02
C LYS A 231 12.49 -24.44 -11.26
N LYS A 232 11.75 -23.91 -10.28
CA LYS A 232 10.95 -22.70 -10.44
C LYS A 232 11.78 -21.42 -10.33
N TYR A 233 12.80 -21.41 -9.47
CA TYR A 233 13.52 -20.18 -9.10
C TYR A 233 15.03 -20.24 -9.34
N LEU A 234 15.63 -21.43 -9.29
CA LEU A 234 17.09 -21.58 -9.39
C LEU A 234 17.55 -22.07 -10.77
N CYS A 235 16.64 -22.19 -11.73
CA CYS A 235 16.93 -22.64 -13.10
C CYS A 235 17.70 -23.98 -13.17
N GLY A 236 17.44 -24.87 -12.20
CA GLY A 236 18.11 -26.17 -12.11
C GLY A 236 19.50 -26.13 -11.47
N ASN A 237 19.98 -24.98 -10.98
CA ASN A 237 21.30 -24.85 -10.36
C ASN A 237 21.25 -25.08 -8.84
N PRO A 238 21.78 -26.22 -8.32
CA PRO A 238 21.78 -26.51 -6.88
C PRO A 238 22.91 -25.80 -6.11
N ASP A 239 23.88 -25.20 -6.81
CA ASP A 239 25.13 -24.70 -6.23
C ASP A 239 25.09 -23.21 -5.84
N ILE A 240 23.91 -22.57 -5.95
CA ILE A 240 23.73 -21.17 -5.56
C ILE A 240 24.01 -20.96 -4.06
N ALA A 241 24.56 -19.79 -3.74
CA ALA A 241 24.96 -19.48 -2.37
C ALA A 241 23.73 -19.21 -1.48
N VAL A 242 23.66 -19.88 -0.33
CA VAL A 242 22.69 -19.62 0.74
C VAL A 242 23.43 -19.07 1.96
N THR A 243 23.18 -17.81 2.30
CA THR A 243 23.74 -17.16 3.48
C THR A 243 22.73 -17.19 4.63
N VAL A 244 23.04 -17.91 5.70
CA VAL A 244 22.16 -18.09 6.87
C VAL A 244 22.58 -17.15 8.00
N ASN A 245 21.62 -16.39 8.52
CA ASN A 245 21.79 -15.39 9.60
C ASN A 245 23.00 -14.48 9.38
N ASN A 246 23.23 -14.06 8.13
CA ASN A 246 24.30 -13.16 7.70
C ASN A 246 25.75 -13.62 8.01
N HIS A 247 25.97 -14.90 8.32
CA HIS A 247 27.30 -15.38 8.74
C HIS A 247 27.71 -16.73 8.16
N LYS A 248 26.78 -17.67 7.95
CA LYS A 248 27.09 -19.03 7.50
C LYS A 248 26.72 -19.18 6.03
N LYS A 249 27.58 -19.79 5.22
CA LYS A 249 27.33 -20.01 3.79
C LYS A 249 27.34 -21.50 3.47
N ASN A 250 26.39 -21.95 2.68
CA ASN A 250 26.34 -23.29 2.07
C ASN A 250 25.83 -23.16 0.63
N ASP A 251 26.04 -24.16 -0.20
CA ASP A 251 25.24 -24.33 -1.42
C ASP A 251 23.79 -24.71 -1.05
N PHE A 252 22.86 -24.47 -1.97
CA PHE A 252 21.43 -24.69 -1.72
C PHE A 252 21.09 -26.15 -1.42
N TYR A 253 21.73 -27.12 -2.08
CA TYR A 253 21.51 -28.53 -1.79
C TYR A 253 21.96 -28.90 -0.37
N SER A 254 23.19 -28.55 0.01
CA SER A 254 23.73 -28.80 1.34
C SER A 254 22.92 -28.11 2.44
N TYR A 255 22.44 -26.89 2.18
CA TYR A 255 21.55 -26.18 3.10
C TYR A 255 20.24 -26.95 3.32
N CYS A 256 19.56 -27.36 2.25
CA CYS A 256 18.30 -28.11 2.34
C CYS A 256 18.48 -29.48 3.02
N GLN A 257 19.58 -30.18 2.75
CA GLN A 257 19.93 -31.42 3.46
C GLN A 257 20.16 -31.16 4.96
N GLY A 258 20.80 -30.03 5.29
CA GLY A 258 20.96 -29.56 6.65
C GLY A 258 19.62 -29.35 7.36
N LEU A 259 18.64 -28.71 6.70
CA LEU A 259 17.30 -28.50 7.25
C LEU A 259 16.59 -29.81 7.61
N LYS A 260 16.74 -30.85 6.77
CA LYS A 260 16.21 -32.20 7.03
C LYS A 260 16.80 -32.83 8.30
N ILE A 261 18.08 -32.59 8.59
CA ILE A 261 18.76 -33.10 9.78
C ILE A 261 18.37 -32.27 11.02
N ILE A 262 18.25 -30.96 10.83
CA ILE A 262 17.97 -29.99 11.89
C ILE A 262 16.49 -30.01 12.30
N ALA A 263 15.57 -30.57 11.53
CA ALA A 263 14.14 -30.74 11.87
C ALA A 263 13.85 -31.30 13.28
N ARG A 264 14.80 -31.99 13.92
CA ARG A 264 14.69 -32.44 15.33
C ARG A 264 14.81 -31.30 16.35
N LYS A 265 15.48 -30.21 15.98
CA LYS A 265 15.46 -28.92 16.66
C LYS A 265 14.39 -28.09 15.95
N LYS A 266 13.42 -27.54 16.67
CA LYS A 266 12.25 -26.86 16.11
C LYS A 266 12.64 -25.55 15.40
N THR A 267 13.37 -25.60 14.29
CA THR A 267 13.83 -24.42 13.56
C THR A 267 12.66 -23.76 12.83
N VAL A 268 12.65 -22.44 12.81
CA VAL A 268 11.68 -21.63 12.07
C VAL A 268 12.46 -20.79 11.08
N ILE A 269 12.05 -20.81 9.82
CA ILE A 269 12.55 -19.93 8.76
C ILE A 269 11.74 -18.63 8.85
N ASP A 270 12.39 -17.58 9.32
CA ASP A 270 11.77 -16.27 9.54
C ASP A 270 11.57 -15.54 8.22
N GLU A 271 12.61 -15.47 7.40
CA GLU A 271 12.64 -14.64 6.21
C GLU A 271 13.63 -15.18 5.18
N VAL A 272 13.31 -14.98 3.91
CA VAL A 272 14.18 -15.32 2.78
C VAL A 272 14.24 -14.13 1.85
N PHE A 273 15.43 -13.54 1.73
CA PHE A 273 15.73 -12.55 0.70
C PHE A 273 16.37 -13.22 -0.51
N VAL A 274 16.03 -12.68 -1.67
CA VAL A 274 16.38 -13.21 -2.98
C VAL A 274 17.18 -12.16 -3.74
N ASP A 275 18.29 -12.58 -4.33
CA ASP A 275 19.14 -11.75 -5.18
C ASP A 275 19.27 -12.41 -6.56
N MET A 276 18.92 -11.68 -7.62
CA MET A 276 18.99 -12.10 -9.03
C MET A 276 20.26 -11.61 -9.75
N GLY A 277 21.10 -10.82 -9.07
CA GLY A 277 22.28 -10.17 -9.65
C GLY A 277 21.96 -8.89 -10.43
N ASP A 278 22.98 -8.36 -11.13
CA ASP A 278 22.94 -7.05 -11.80
C ASP A 278 22.17 -7.05 -13.14
N ASP A 279 21.77 -8.22 -13.64
CA ASP A 279 20.99 -8.34 -14.88
C ASP A 279 19.50 -8.54 -14.58
N LEU A 280 18.73 -7.47 -14.72
CA LEU A 280 17.28 -7.45 -14.48
C LEU A 280 16.48 -8.31 -15.47
N ASN A 281 17.10 -8.84 -16.53
CA ASN A 281 16.48 -9.80 -17.44
C ASN A 281 16.70 -11.26 -17.01
N ASN A 282 17.47 -11.50 -15.95
CA ASN A 282 17.73 -12.84 -15.46
C ASN A 282 16.52 -13.34 -14.66
N GLU A 283 15.82 -14.36 -15.18
CA GLU A 283 14.68 -14.99 -14.50
C GLU A 283 15.09 -15.87 -13.30
N CYS A 284 16.40 -16.04 -13.08
CA CYS A 284 16.98 -16.98 -12.12
C CYS A 284 17.51 -16.28 -10.87
N VAL A 285 17.21 -16.86 -9.71
CA VAL A 285 17.78 -16.45 -8.42
C VAL A 285 19.23 -16.96 -8.30
N MET A 286 20.15 -16.05 -7.98
CA MET A 286 21.58 -16.31 -7.91
C MET A 286 22.09 -16.50 -6.48
N GLN A 287 21.43 -15.87 -5.49
CA GLN A 287 21.77 -15.99 -4.08
C GLN A 287 20.52 -15.89 -3.19
N LEU A 288 20.54 -16.64 -2.08
CA LEU A 288 19.52 -16.59 -1.03
C LEU A 288 20.15 -16.09 0.28
N MET A 289 19.47 -15.20 0.98
CA MET A 289 19.80 -14.83 2.36
C MET A 289 18.66 -15.28 3.26
N VAL A 290 18.93 -16.23 4.15
CA VAL A 290 17.91 -16.86 4.99
C VAL A 290 18.13 -16.48 6.44
N THR A 291 17.09 -15.93 7.06
CA THR A 291 17.02 -15.71 8.51
C THR A 291 16.23 -16.84 9.13
N GLN A 292 16.78 -17.47 10.17
CA GLN A 292 16.14 -18.57 10.88
C GLN A 292 16.55 -18.61 12.36
N HIS A 293 15.67 -19.12 13.22
CA HIS A 293 15.95 -19.33 14.63
C HIS A 293 15.51 -20.71 15.12
N GLU A 294 16.02 -21.16 16.27
CA GLU A 294 15.53 -22.35 16.96
C GLU A 294 14.38 -21.95 17.91
N ARG A 295 13.21 -22.59 17.77
CA ARG A 295 12.09 -22.41 18.69
C ARG A 295 12.45 -23.10 20.01
N PHE A 296 12.82 -22.30 21.02
CA PHE A 296 13.07 -22.81 22.37
C PHE A 296 11.82 -23.56 22.85
N SER A 297 11.97 -24.83 23.21
CA SER A 297 10.92 -25.50 23.99
C SER A 297 10.95 -24.89 25.38
N GLU A 298 9.87 -24.24 25.82
CA GLU A 298 9.64 -24.05 27.24
C GLU A 298 9.81 -25.40 27.93
N SER A 299 10.85 -25.53 28.74
CA SER A 299 10.96 -26.66 29.65
C SER A 299 9.77 -26.55 30.59
N LYS A 300 8.79 -27.45 30.44
CA LYS A 300 7.81 -27.69 31.52
C LYS A 300 8.62 -27.94 32.79
N LYS A 301 8.51 -27.01 33.74
CA LYS A 301 8.82 -27.26 35.15
C LYS A 301 7.86 -28.32 35.69
#